data_AF-A0A9Q0GEK0-F1
#
_entry.id   AF-A0A9Q0GEK0-F1
#
_cell.length_a   1.000
_cell.length_b   1.000
_cell.length_c   1.000
_cell.angle_alpha   90.00
_cell.angle_beta   90.00
_cell.angle_gamma   90.00
#
_symmetry.space_group_name_H-M   'P 1'
#
loop_
_entity.id
_entity.type
_entity.pdbx_description
1 polymer ?
#
loop_
_entity_poly.entity_id
_entity_poly.type
_entity_poly.pdbx_seq_one_letter_code
_entity_poly.pdbx_strand_id
1 'polypeptide(L)'
;MARLFDGTNTIDEVSREIVRCMTLAKEGIHAFIMVLSTKSPFTEEDAKSIDHLQTLFGPGAVDRMVVVITGADAFNDYFEATRFLTTAPRHLK
;
A
#
# COMPACT_ATOMS: atom_id res chain seq x y z
N MET A 1 -7.37 -2.91 11.20
CA MET A 1 -6.13 -2.16 10.93
C MET A 1 -6.53 -0.75 10.59
N ALA A 2 -5.96 0.26 11.25
CA ALA A 2 -6.15 1.66 10.85
C ALA A 2 -5.37 1.91 9.55
N ARG A 3 -5.95 2.66 8.60
CA ARG A 3 -5.31 3.00 7.33
C ARG A 3 -5.00 4.50 7.34
N LEU A 4 -3.85 4.88 6.79
CA LEU A 4 -3.42 6.27 6.82
C LEU A 4 -4.31 7.17 5.93
N PHE A 5 -4.85 6.62 4.85
CA PHE A 5 -5.56 7.38 3.80
C PHE A 5 -7.05 6.98 3.63
N ASP A 6 -7.70 6.44 4.67
CA ASP A 6 -9.12 6.05 4.64
C ASP A 6 -10.12 7.22 4.78
N GLY A 7 -9.61 8.45 4.90
CA GLY A 7 -10.43 9.65 5.07
C GLY A 7 -10.99 9.83 6.49
N THR A 8 -10.68 8.93 7.42
CA THR A 8 -11.06 9.07 8.84
C THR A 8 -10.05 9.90 9.64
N ASN A 9 -8.80 10.00 9.15
CA ASN A 9 -7.75 10.82 9.75
C ASN A 9 -7.83 12.28 9.28
N THR A 10 -7.51 13.20 10.18
CA THR A 10 -7.31 14.62 9.87
C THR A 10 -6.02 14.85 9.08
N ILE A 11 -5.94 15.98 8.38
CA ILE A 11 -4.74 16.39 7.63
C ILE A 11 -3.51 16.45 8.54
N ASP A 12 -3.67 16.93 9.78
CA ASP A 12 -2.57 17.03 10.76
C ASP A 12 -2.07 15.66 11.22
N GLU A 13 -2.98 14.70 11.40
CA GLU A 13 -2.62 13.32 11.74
C GLU A 13 -1.84 12.65 10.61
N VAL A 14 -2.33 12.78 9.37
CA VAL A 14 -1.65 12.23 8.20
C VAL A 14 -0.27 12.87 8.02
N SER A 15 -0.17 14.19 8.11
CA SER A 15 1.08 14.93 7.95
C SER A 15 2.11 14.54 9.01
N ARG A 16 1.67 14.37 10.26
CA ARG A 16 2.53 13.96 11.37
C ARG A 16 3.12 12.56 11.15
N GLU A 17 2.33 11.60 10.68
CA GLU A 17 2.85 10.26 10.39
C GLU A 17 3.80 10.24 9.17
N ILE A 18 3.56 11.08 8.17
CA ILE A 18 4.49 11.24 7.04
C ILE A 18 5.84 11.79 7.52
N VAL A 19 5.84 12.88 8.31
CA VAL A 19 7.08 13.45 8.88
C VAL A 19 7.80 12.45 9.76
N ARG A 20 7.06 11.70 10.58
CA ARG A 20 7.61 10.63 11.42
C ARG A 20 8.26 9.54 10.57
N CYS A 21 7.60 9.09 9.50
CA CYS A 21 8.14 8.12 8.55
C CYS A 21 9.48 8.60 7.94
N MET A 22 9.52 9.84 7.44
CA MET A 22 10.74 10.43 6.87
C MET A 22 11.87 10.56 7.89
N THR A 23 11.53 10.90 9.13
CA THR A 23 12.51 11.01 10.23
C THR A 23 13.13 9.65 10.56
N LEU A 24 12.32 8.58 10.57
CA LEU A 24 12.79 7.21 10.80
C LEU A 24 13.61 6.69 9.60
N ALA A 25 13.24 7.07 8.39
CA ALA A 25 13.93 6.74 7.15
C ALA A 25 14.97 7.79 6.74
N LYS A 26 15.76 8.31 7.68
CA LYS A 26 16.73 9.40 7.45
C LYS A 26 17.75 9.11 6.34
N GLU A 27 18.11 7.84 6.16
CA GLU A 27 19.05 7.36 5.14
C GLU A 27 18.34 7.06 3.80
N GLY A 28 17.06 7.40 3.70
CA GLY A 28 16.20 7.13 2.56
C GLY A 28 15.33 5.88 2.73
N ILE A 29 14.35 5.75 1.83
CA ILE A 29 13.44 4.61 1.75
C ILE A 29 13.93 3.67 0.64
N HIS A 30 14.30 2.44 1.03
CA HIS A 30 14.74 1.41 0.10
C HIS A 30 13.56 0.73 -0.61
N ALA A 31 12.46 0.50 0.12
CA ALA A 31 11.27 -0.16 -0.40
C ALA A 31 10.00 0.35 0.29
N PHE A 32 8.89 0.35 -0.44
CA PHE A 32 7.55 0.55 0.12
C PHE A 32 6.84 -0.79 0.21
N ILE A 33 6.26 -1.11 1.36
CA ILE A 33 5.54 -2.38 1.56
C ILE A 33 4.05 -2.10 1.56
N MET A 34 3.34 -2.58 0.54
CA MET A 34 1.88 -2.53 0.48
C MET A 34 1.31 -3.84 1.00
N VAL A 35 0.59 -3.78 2.12
CA VAL A 35 0.02 -4.96 2.76
C VAL A 35 -1.46 -5.10 2.37
N LEU A 36 -1.78 -6.18 1.67
CA LEU A 36 -3.14 -6.52 1.27
C LEU A 36 -3.59 -7.78 2.03
N SER A 37 -4.88 -7.88 2.32
CA SER A 37 -5.45 -9.07 2.98
C SER A 37 -6.27 -9.87 1.99
N THR A 38 -6.14 -11.20 2.05
CA THR A 38 -7.01 -12.14 1.31
C THR A 38 -8.49 -11.99 1.65
N LYS A 39 -8.80 -11.44 2.83
CA LYS A 39 -10.17 -11.26 3.33
C LYS A 39 -10.89 -10.03 2.74
N SER A 40 -10.18 -9.15 2.04
CA SER A 40 -10.74 -7.90 1.49
C SER A 40 -10.19 -7.68 0.10
N PRO A 41 -10.98 -7.45 -0.95
CA PRO A 41 -10.46 -7.20 -2.30
C PRO A 41 -9.62 -5.92 -2.36
N PHE A 42 -8.85 -5.75 -3.45
CA PHE A 42 -8.25 -4.46 -3.78
C PHE A 42 -9.35 -3.40 -3.98
N THR A 43 -9.21 -2.27 -3.32
CA THR A 43 -10.22 -1.19 -3.26
C THR A 43 -9.76 0.09 -3.95
N GLU A 44 -10.66 1.05 -4.15
CA GLU A 44 -10.29 2.39 -4.61
C GLU A 44 -9.36 3.11 -3.62
N GLU A 45 -9.47 2.80 -2.32
CA GLU A 45 -8.60 3.37 -1.29
C GLU A 45 -7.17 2.86 -1.43
N ASP A 46 -7.00 1.60 -1.83
CA ASP A 46 -5.69 1.01 -2.13
C ASP A 46 -5.04 1.72 -3.31
N ALA A 47 -5.80 2.01 -4.38
CA ALA A 47 -5.32 2.80 -5.51
C ALA A 47 -4.92 4.23 -5.08
N LYS A 48 -5.78 4.91 -4.32
CA LYS A 48 -5.49 6.27 -3.82
C LYS A 48 -4.24 6.32 -2.94
N SER A 49 -4.02 5.29 -2.12
CA SER A 49 -2.82 5.20 -1.29
C SER A 49 -1.53 5.16 -2.12
N ILE A 50 -1.58 4.48 -3.27
CA ILE A 50 -0.48 4.44 -4.24
C ILE A 50 -0.29 5.80 -4.90
N ASP A 51 -1.37 6.46 -5.32
CA ASP A 51 -1.31 7.81 -5.90
C ASP A 51 -0.70 8.81 -4.90
N HIS A 52 -1.06 8.72 -3.63
CA HIS A 52 -0.46 9.53 -2.56
C HIS A 52 1.02 9.22 -2.38
N LEU A 53 1.42 7.94 -2.39
CA LEU A 53 2.84 7.56 -2.33
C LEU A 53 3.64 8.15 -3.50
N GLN A 54 3.10 8.09 -4.72
CA GLN A 54 3.74 8.70 -5.89
C GLN A 54 3.82 10.22 -5.78
N THR A 55 2.78 10.86 -5.24
CA THR A 55 2.75 12.31 -5.02
C THR A 55 3.80 12.74 -4.00
N LEU A 56 3.98 11.97 -2.92
CA LEU A 56 4.90 12.29 -1.82
C LEU A 56 6.37 11.97 -2.14
N PHE A 57 6.62 10.83 -2.79
CA PHE A 57 7.97 10.27 -2.97
C PHE A 57 8.43 10.21 -4.43
N GLY A 58 7.60 10.72 -5.35
CA GLY A 58 7.85 10.74 -6.78
C GLY A 58 7.38 9.47 -7.51
N PRO A 59 7.32 9.50 -8.85
CA PRO A 59 6.77 8.41 -9.66
C PRO A 59 7.53 7.08 -9.49
N GLY A 60 8.84 7.13 -9.23
CA GLY A 60 9.67 5.95 -8.95
C GLY A 60 9.45 5.30 -7.57
N ALA A 61 8.49 5.80 -6.77
CA ALA A 61 8.06 5.13 -5.55
C ALA A 61 7.47 3.74 -5.84
N VAL A 62 6.74 3.59 -6.96
CA VAL A 62 6.11 2.32 -7.35
C VAL A 62 7.15 1.29 -7.77
N ASP A 63 8.24 1.70 -8.40
CA ASP A 63 9.34 0.80 -8.80
C ASP A 63 10.02 0.11 -7.61
N ARG A 64 9.89 0.70 -6.41
CA ARG A 64 10.42 0.18 -5.15
C ARG A 64 9.34 -0.43 -4.26
N MET A 65 8.14 -0.66 -4.79
CA MET A 65 7.03 -1.21 -4.03
C MET A 65 7.04 -2.74 -4.07
N VAL A 66 6.85 -3.35 -2.90
CA VAL A 66 6.64 -4.78 -2.73
C VAL A 66 5.24 -4.99 -2.17
N VAL A 67 4.42 -5.76 -2.88
CA VAL A 67 3.08 -6.14 -2.42
C VAL A 67 3.17 -7.42 -1.58
N VAL A 68 2.69 -7.34 -0.35
CA VAL A 68 2.61 -8.47 0.59
C VAL A 68 1.15 -8.84 0.82
N ILE A 69 0.79 -10.06 0.44
CA ILE A 69 -0.57 -10.60 0.67
C ILE A 69 -0.56 -11.40 1.98
N THR A 70 -1.48 -11.05 2.89
CA THR A 70 -1.61 -11.60 4.24
C THR A 70 -2.93 -12.35 4.41
N GLY A 71 -2.95 -13.38 5.25
CA GLY A 71 -4.12 -14.26 5.40
C GLY A 71 -4.15 -15.42 4.41
N ALA A 72 -2.96 -15.91 4.01
CA ALA A 72 -2.82 -17.04 3.08
C ALA A 72 -3.37 -18.35 3.64
N ASP A 73 -3.51 -18.46 4.96
CA ASP A 73 -4.20 -19.54 5.66
C ASP A 73 -5.69 -19.65 5.28
N ALA A 74 -6.28 -18.57 4.77
CA ALA A 74 -7.65 -18.57 4.26
C ALA A 74 -7.77 -19.06 2.79
N PHE A 75 -6.65 -19.35 2.11
CA PHE A 75 -6.67 -19.92 0.76
C PHE A 75 -6.52 -21.43 0.79
N ASN A 76 -7.36 -22.10 0.00
CA ASN A 76 -7.25 -23.55 -0.22
C ASN A 76 -6.19 -23.90 -1.28
N ASP A 77 -5.71 -22.92 -2.08
CA ASP A 77 -4.65 -23.09 -3.10
C ASP A 77 -3.95 -21.77 -3.53
N TYR A 78 -2.71 -21.86 -4.02
CA TYR A 78 -1.85 -20.75 -4.48
C TYR A 78 -2.45 -19.90 -5.65
N PHE A 79 -3.36 -20.45 -6.44
CA PHE A 79 -3.90 -19.84 -7.66
C PHE A 79 -4.81 -18.62 -7.38
N GLU A 80 -5.44 -18.56 -6.20
CA GLU A 80 -6.33 -17.46 -5.81
C GLU A 80 -5.57 -16.18 -5.41
N ALA A 81 -4.30 -16.28 -4.99
CA ALA A 81 -3.46 -15.12 -4.71
C ALA A 81 -3.19 -14.28 -5.97
N THR A 82 -2.99 -14.93 -7.12
CA THR A 82 -2.87 -14.25 -8.43
C THR A 82 -4.18 -13.65 -8.93
N ARG A 83 -5.33 -14.23 -8.55
CA ARG A 83 -6.66 -13.68 -8.88
C ARG A 83 -6.90 -12.36 -8.18
N PHE A 84 -6.33 -12.15 -6.99
CA PHE A 84 -6.44 -10.92 -6.24
C PHE A 84 -5.88 -9.70 -6.98
N LEU A 85 -4.80 -9.89 -7.74
CA LEU A 85 -4.23 -8.83 -8.58
C LEU A 85 -5.02 -8.61 -9.88
N THR A 86 -5.97 -9.47 -10.25
CA THR A 86 -6.71 -9.29 -11.51
C THR A 86 -7.48 -7.97 -11.56
N THR A 87 -7.99 -7.51 -10.41
CA THR A 87 -8.67 -6.21 -10.24
C THR A 87 -7.70 -5.04 -10.02
N ALA A 88 -6.43 -5.30 -9.74
CA ALA A 88 -5.43 -4.25 -9.59
C ALA A 88 -5.16 -3.55 -10.93
N PRO A 89 -4.96 -2.22 -10.92
CA PRO A 89 -4.54 -1.44 -12.09
C PRO A 89 -3.34 -2.06 -12.81
N ARG A 90 -3.32 -2.00 -14.15
CA ARG A 90 -2.23 -2.59 -14.95
C ARG A 90 -0.84 -2.04 -14.62
N HIS A 91 -0.76 -0.80 -14.14
CA HIS A 91 0.52 -0.18 -13.77
C HIS A 91 1.10 -0.71 -12.44
N LEU A 92 0.38 -1.61 -11.76
CA LEU A 92 0.81 -2.31 -10.54
C LEU A 92 1.08 -3.79 -10.76
N LYS A 93 1.01 -4.24 -12.02
CA LYS A 93 1.27 -5.63 -12.44
C LYS A 93 2.61 -5.72 -13.12
#